data_AF-A0A6B2YZY0-F1
#
_entry.id   AF-A0A6B2YZY0-F1
#
_cell.length_a   1.000
_cell.length_b   1.000
_cell.length_c   1.000
_cell.angle_alpha   90.00
_cell.angle_beta   90.00
_cell.angle_gamma   90.00
#
_symmetry.space_group_name_H-M   'P 1'
#
loop_
_entity.id
_entity.type
_entity.pdbx_description
1 polymer ?
#
loop_
_entity_poly.entity_id
_entity_poly.type
_entity_poly.pdbx_seq_one_letter_code
_entity_poly.pdbx_strand_id
1 'polypeptide(L)'
;MSGPAIGLWLFEPRGFADILADVVPWLETFCEPVEAKASGDVDFWVRDGSALGLQAFDPAGVGVFFLSEDEEIPAEDEDYSGFSRPPVQGLILGAGCSGPVNHVLLGHLTLALGRRLDALVDFDGLLGGHRTTGEDTSNEAVLARARALASELPGRLVEVSYDTGGGDRWLRHVGDVEFLEAWLQHPDFHLIK
;
A
#
# COMPACT_ATOMS: atom_id res chain seq x y z
N MET A 1 9.33 -5.03 -15.97
CA MET A 1 8.64 -5.86 -14.94
C MET A 1 7.72 -4.95 -14.16
N SER A 2 6.50 -5.40 -13.82
CA SER A 2 5.57 -4.67 -12.95
C SER A 2 6.25 -4.30 -11.61
N GLY A 3 5.86 -3.16 -11.05
CA GLY A 3 6.26 -2.75 -9.71
C GLY A 3 5.27 -3.24 -8.64
N PRO A 4 5.59 -2.98 -7.36
CA PRO A 4 4.69 -3.27 -6.24
C PRO A 4 3.41 -2.42 -6.32
N ALA A 5 2.36 -2.93 -5.68
CA ALA A 5 1.13 -2.22 -5.38
C ALA A 5 0.85 -2.28 -3.86
N ILE A 6 0.05 -1.36 -3.37
CA ILE A 6 -0.35 -1.28 -1.96
C ILE A 6 -1.75 -0.68 -1.88
N GLY A 7 -2.59 -1.24 -1.03
CA GLY A 7 -3.95 -0.79 -0.83
C GLY A 7 -4.05 0.27 0.27
N LEU A 8 -5.00 1.19 0.10
CA LEU A 8 -5.43 2.14 1.12
C LEU A 8 -6.91 1.87 1.42
N TRP A 9 -7.21 1.43 2.63
CA TRP A 9 -8.55 1.08 3.07
C TRP A 9 -9.19 2.22 3.84
N LEU A 10 -10.29 2.72 3.31
CA LEU A 10 -11.08 3.79 3.90
C LEU A 10 -12.25 3.20 4.67
N PHE A 11 -12.52 3.79 5.84
CA PHE A 11 -13.62 3.38 6.72
C PHE A 11 -14.78 4.39 6.71
N GLU A 12 -14.66 5.44 5.90
CA GLU A 12 -15.71 6.40 5.60
C GLU A 12 -15.78 6.57 4.07
N PRO A 13 -16.99 6.53 3.48
CA PRO A 13 -17.13 6.60 2.03
C PRO A 13 -16.77 8.00 1.54
N ARG A 14 -15.98 8.08 0.47
CA ARG A 14 -15.64 9.34 -0.19
C ARG A 14 -15.67 9.14 -1.70
N GLY A 15 -16.32 10.03 -2.43
CA GLY A 15 -16.33 9.93 -3.89
C GLY A 15 -14.91 9.96 -4.44
N PHE A 16 -14.54 9.06 -5.35
CA PHE A 16 -13.18 9.01 -5.88
C PHE A 16 -12.76 10.34 -6.51
N ALA A 17 -13.68 11.03 -7.20
CA ALA A 17 -13.44 12.40 -7.68
C ALA A 17 -13.11 13.42 -6.56
N ASP A 18 -13.72 13.30 -5.39
CA ASP A 18 -13.44 14.17 -4.22
C ASP A 18 -12.10 13.82 -3.55
N ILE A 19 -11.67 12.56 -3.65
CA ILE A 19 -10.33 12.12 -3.24
C ILE A 19 -9.31 12.76 -4.19
N LEU A 20 -9.51 12.64 -5.51
CA LEU A 20 -8.61 13.20 -6.50
C LEU A 20 -8.55 14.74 -6.43
N ALA A 21 -9.66 15.42 -6.21
CA ALA A 21 -9.70 16.88 -6.06
C ALA A 21 -8.85 17.38 -4.87
N ASP A 22 -8.60 16.53 -3.87
CA ASP A 22 -7.76 16.82 -2.71
C ASP A 22 -6.31 16.35 -2.91
N VAL A 23 -6.12 15.18 -3.52
CA VAL A 23 -4.80 14.54 -3.71
C VAL A 23 -4.02 15.15 -4.87
N VAL A 24 -4.66 15.44 -6.02
CA VAL A 24 -3.97 15.92 -7.23
C VAL A 24 -3.24 17.25 -6.98
N PRO A 25 -3.85 18.29 -6.39
CA PRO A 25 -3.14 19.54 -6.12
C PRO A 25 -1.94 19.37 -5.18
N TRP A 26 -2.00 18.37 -4.29
CA TRP A 26 -0.86 18.03 -3.44
C TRP A 26 0.24 17.31 -4.23
N LEU A 27 -0.10 16.33 -5.08
CA LEU A 27 0.86 15.65 -5.96
C LEU A 27 1.59 16.64 -6.87
N GLU A 28 0.87 17.60 -7.46
CA GLU A 28 1.44 18.63 -8.36
C GLU A 28 2.53 19.48 -7.69
N THR A 29 2.62 19.51 -6.36
CA THR A 29 3.69 20.24 -5.67
C THR A 29 5.06 19.58 -5.79
N PHE A 30 5.12 18.28 -6.09
CA PHE A 30 6.37 17.51 -6.12
C PHE A 30 6.43 16.43 -7.23
N CYS A 31 5.35 16.23 -7.97
CA CYS A 31 5.26 15.33 -9.12
C CYS A 31 5.09 16.10 -10.42
N GLU A 32 5.71 15.63 -11.50
CA GLU A 32 5.57 16.21 -12.84
C GLU A 32 5.90 15.18 -13.94
N PRO A 33 4.97 14.85 -14.86
CA PRO A 33 3.58 15.32 -14.89
C PRO A 33 2.67 14.61 -13.86
N VAL A 34 1.44 15.11 -13.73
CA VAL A 34 0.31 14.42 -13.08
C VAL A 34 -0.80 14.34 -14.12
N GLU A 35 -1.18 13.13 -14.51
CA GLU A 35 -2.03 12.86 -15.67
C GLU A 35 -3.27 12.06 -15.25
N ALA A 36 -4.45 12.65 -15.44
CA ALA A 36 -5.71 11.93 -15.29
C ALA A 36 -5.98 11.06 -16.53
N LYS A 37 -6.32 9.79 -16.31
CA LYS A 37 -6.71 8.83 -17.35
C LYS A 37 -8.21 8.90 -17.62
N ALA A 38 -8.60 8.42 -18.80
CA ALA A 38 -10.01 8.29 -19.16
C ALA A 38 -10.80 7.33 -18.25
N SER A 39 -10.10 6.39 -17.58
CA SER A 39 -10.67 5.50 -16.56
C SER A 39 -10.98 6.21 -15.25
N GLY A 40 -10.45 7.41 -15.02
CA GLY A 40 -10.52 8.12 -13.74
C GLY A 40 -9.24 8.02 -12.91
N ASP A 41 -8.36 7.06 -13.21
CA ASP A 41 -7.07 6.90 -12.51
C ASP A 41 -6.15 8.10 -12.72
N VAL A 42 -5.15 8.25 -11.86
CA VAL A 42 -4.13 9.29 -12.00
C VAL A 42 -2.74 8.65 -12.05
N ASP A 43 -2.00 8.94 -13.12
CA ASP A 43 -0.57 8.64 -13.23
C ASP A 43 0.26 9.86 -12.81
N PHE A 44 1.38 9.63 -12.13
CA PHE A 44 2.26 10.72 -11.70
C PHE A 44 3.72 10.28 -11.56
N TRP A 45 4.64 11.23 -11.71
CA TRP A 45 6.09 11.00 -11.64
C TRP A 45 6.71 11.88 -10.57
N VAL A 46 7.32 11.27 -9.55
CA VAL A 46 7.97 12.01 -8.46
C VAL A 46 9.20 12.74 -8.99
N ARG A 47 9.15 14.07 -8.99
CA ARG A 47 10.27 14.95 -9.37
C ARG A 47 11.10 15.38 -8.17
N ASP A 48 10.45 15.54 -7.02
CA ASP A 48 11.08 15.96 -5.76
C ASP A 48 10.61 15.09 -4.59
N GLY A 49 11.55 14.44 -3.90
CA GLY A 49 11.26 13.62 -2.72
C GLY A 49 11.11 14.41 -1.42
N SER A 50 11.38 15.72 -1.41
CA SER A 50 11.39 16.54 -0.19
C SER A 50 10.02 16.61 0.48
N ALA A 51 8.94 16.67 -0.30
CA ALA A 51 7.56 16.61 0.19
C ALA A 51 7.22 15.28 0.90
N LEU A 52 8.01 14.23 0.63
CA LEU A 52 7.91 12.91 1.25
C LEU A 52 8.93 12.71 2.39
N GLY A 53 9.69 13.75 2.75
CA GLY A 53 10.73 13.70 3.78
C GLY A 53 12.07 13.13 3.33
N LEU A 54 12.27 12.90 2.02
CA LEU A 54 13.51 12.32 1.49
C LEU A 54 14.55 13.41 1.21
N GLN A 55 15.72 13.31 1.85
CA GLN A 55 16.79 14.31 1.77
C GLN A 55 17.81 14.07 0.64
N ALA A 56 17.95 12.82 0.16
CA ALA A 56 18.91 12.41 -0.86
C ALA A 56 18.21 11.60 -1.95
N PHE A 57 17.33 12.26 -2.68
CA PHE A 57 16.53 11.66 -3.75
C PHE A 57 17.18 11.89 -5.12
N ASP A 58 17.51 10.80 -5.81
CA ASP A 58 17.87 10.82 -7.24
C ASP A 58 16.66 10.32 -8.05
N PRO A 59 16.04 11.16 -8.90
CA PRO A 59 14.93 10.74 -9.74
C PRO A 59 15.36 9.78 -10.87
N ALA A 60 16.67 9.56 -11.09
CA ALA A 60 17.14 8.62 -12.09
C ALA A 60 16.67 7.19 -11.78
N GLY A 61 15.87 6.62 -12.71
CA GLY A 61 15.34 5.27 -12.57
C GLY A 61 14.02 5.17 -11.80
N VAL A 62 13.43 6.31 -11.42
CA VAL A 62 12.08 6.37 -10.86
C VAL A 62 11.05 6.15 -11.95
N GLY A 63 10.10 5.26 -11.67
CA GLY A 63 9.00 4.93 -12.57
C GLY A 63 7.81 5.88 -12.46
N VAL A 64 6.81 5.62 -13.30
CA VAL A 64 5.46 6.14 -13.08
C VAL A 64 4.86 5.51 -11.82
N PHE A 65 4.10 6.28 -11.06
CA PHE A 65 3.19 5.79 -10.03
C PHE A 65 1.76 6.04 -10.46
N PHE A 66 0.82 5.27 -9.93
CA PHE A 66 -0.59 5.47 -10.21
C PHE A 66 -1.42 5.36 -8.94
N LEU A 67 -2.54 6.07 -8.94
CA LEU A 67 -3.62 5.96 -7.96
C LEU A 67 -4.92 5.62 -8.69
N SER A 68 -5.57 4.53 -8.28
CA SER A 68 -6.87 4.09 -8.80
C SER A 68 -7.83 3.74 -7.66
N GLU A 69 -9.11 3.64 -7.98
CA GLU A 69 -10.09 3.01 -7.09
C GLU A 69 -9.83 1.50 -7.05
N ASP A 70 -10.05 0.89 -5.88
CA ASP A 70 -10.06 -0.57 -5.72
C ASP A 70 -11.52 -1.03 -5.68
N GLU A 71 -12.00 -1.57 -6.80
CA GLU A 71 -13.38 -2.06 -6.91
C GLU A 71 -13.60 -3.39 -6.15
N GLU A 72 -12.53 -4.03 -5.67
CA GLU A 72 -12.62 -5.29 -4.92
C GLU A 72 -12.83 -5.07 -3.42
N ILE A 73 -12.68 -3.85 -2.90
CA ILE A 73 -12.80 -3.55 -1.47
C ILE A 73 -14.05 -2.72 -1.14
N PRO A 74 -14.91 -3.18 -0.21
CA PRO A 74 -14.79 -4.41 0.58
C PRO A 74 -15.21 -5.67 -0.18
N ALA A 75 -14.37 -6.70 -0.11
CA ALA A 75 -14.67 -8.05 -0.60
C ALA A 75 -15.50 -8.85 0.42
N GLU A 76 -16.47 -9.65 -0.06
CA GLU A 76 -17.40 -10.42 0.78
C GLU A 76 -16.76 -11.64 1.46
N ASP A 77 -15.66 -12.14 0.92
CA ASP A 77 -14.95 -13.35 1.36
C ASP A 77 -13.79 -13.07 2.34
N GLU A 78 -13.58 -11.79 2.66
CA GLU A 78 -12.57 -11.33 3.61
C GLU A 78 -13.05 -11.30 5.06
N ASP A 79 -12.14 -11.68 5.97
CA ASP A 79 -12.37 -11.64 7.41
C ASP A 79 -11.90 -10.31 8.01
N TYR A 80 -12.83 -9.35 8.08
CA TYR A 80 -12.61 -8.06 8.73
C TYR A 80 -12.82 -8.06 10.26
N SER A 81 -12.98 -9.21 10.90
CA SER A 81 -13.27 -9.29 12.35
C SER A 81 -12.17 -8.68 13.23
N GLY A 82 -10.97 -8.52 12.69
CA GLY A 82 -9.88 -7.81 13.34
C GLY A 82 -10.16 -6.31 13.54
N PHE A 83 -11.11 -5.69 12.81
CA PHE A 83 -11.42 -4.26 12.87
C PHE A 83 -12.75 -3.98 13.60
N SER A 84 -12.91 -2.72 14.05
CA SER A 84 -14.15 -2.28 14.71
C SER A 84 -15.35 -2.19 13.75
N ARG A 85 -15.07 -1.97 12.47
CA ARG A 85 -15.98 -1.98 11.32
C ARG A 85 -15.19 -2.43 10.08
N PRO A 86 -15.81 -3.04 9.07
CA PRO A 86 -15.13 -3.34 7.80
C PRO A 86 -14.77 -2.04 7.05
N PRO A 87 -13.77 -2.08 6.15
CA PRO A 87 -13.57 -1.00 5.19
C PRO A 87 -14.81 -0.83 4.31
N VAL A 88 -15.00 0.35 3.76
CA VAL A 88 -16.14 0.69 2.89
C VAL A 88 -15.71 1.07 1.48
N GLN A 89 -14.41 1.25 1.27
CA GLN A 89 -13.80 1.62 0.00
C GLN A 89 -12.31 1.30 0.06
N GLY A 90 -11.75 0.83 -1.06
CA GLY A 90 -10.30 0.71 -1.24
C GLY A 90 -9.78 1.63 -2.33
N LEU A 91 -8.50 1.96 -2.25
CA LEU A 91 -7.72 2.58 -3.32
C LEU A 91 -6.47 1.75 -3.55
N ILE A 92 -5.96 1.72 -4.78
CA ILE A 92 -4.68 1.09 -5.11
C ILE A 92 -3.68 2.19 -5.43
N LEU A 93 -2.54 2.15 -4.76
CA LEU A 93 -1.36 2.92 -5.15
C LEU A 93 -0.30 1.95 -5.66
N GLY A 94 0.23 2.20 -6.86
CA GLY A 94 1.21 1.28 -7.45
C GLY A 94 2.35 1.97 -8.16
N ALA A 95 3.43 1.22 -8.35
CA ALA A 95 4.57 1.62 -9.16
C ALA A 95 4.56 0.87 -10.50
N GLY A 96 4.69 1.59 -11.60
CA GLY A 96 4.74 1.01 -12.95
C GLY A 96 5.99 0.16 -13.22
N CYS A 97 7.03 0.28 -12.40
CA CYS A 97 8.20 -0.59 -12.46
C CYS A 97 8.77 -0.91 -11.07
N SER A 98 9.31 -2.12 -10.93
CA SER A 98 10.00 -2.54 -9.72
C SER A 98 11.43 -2.00 -9.68
N GLY A 99 11.91 -1.70 -8.48
CA GLY A 99 13.28 -1.25 -8.19
C GLY A 99 13.37 -0.71 -6.77
N PRO A 100 14.51 -0.83 -6.07
CA PRO A 100 14.60 -0.44 -4.66
C PRO A 100 14.08 0.97 -4.37
N VAL A 101 14.38 1.92 -5.26
CA VAL A 101 13.90 3.31 -5.15
C VAL A 101 12.38 3.40 -5.26
N ASN A 102 11.74 2.68 -6.18
CA ASN A 102 10.29 2.69 -6.35
C ASN A 102 9.56 2.05 -5.18
N HIS A 103 10.11 1.00 -4.55
CA HIS A 103 9.53 0.41 -3.34
C HIS A 103 9.55 1.43 -2.17
N VAL A 104 10.68 2.11 -1.97
CA VAL A 104 10.82 3.14 -0.92
C VAL A 104 9.88 4.31 -1.20
N LEU A 105 9.90 4.86 -2.42
CA LEU A 105 9.00 5.95 -2.81
C LEU A 105 7.53 5.57 -2.66
N LEU A 106 7.13 4.37 -3.10
CA LEU A 106 5.75 3.91 -2.97
C LEU A 106 5.35 3.85 -1.50
N GLY A 107 6.21 3.33 -0.62
CA GLY A 107 5.93 3.31 0.82
C GLY A 107 5.81 4.72 1.42
N HIS A 108 6.67 5.66 1.05
CA HIS A 108 6.56 7.05 1.51
C HIS A 108 5.31 7.79 0.97
N LEU A 109 4.94 7.56 -0.30
CA LEU A 109 3.70 8.07 -0.87
C LEU A 109 2.49 7.50 -0.13
N THR A 110 2.51 6.20 0.16
CA THR A 110 1.46 5.52 0.92
C THR A 110 1.35 6.08 2.33
N LEU A 111 2.47 6.30 3.02
CA LEU A 111 2.47 6.90 4.35
C LEU A 111 1.84 8.30 4.34
N ALA A 112 2.18 9.12 3.35
CA ALA A 112 1.63 10.46 3.20
C ALA A 112 0.12 10.42 2.90
N LEU A 113 -0.32 9.55 1.98
CA LEU A 113 -1.73 9.40 1.62
C LEU A 113 -2.56 8.77 2.74
N GLY A 114 -2.04 7.75 3.41
CA GLY A 114 -2.69 7.11 4.56
C GLY A 114 -2.98 8.12 5.67
N ARG A 115 -2.01 9.00 5.98
CA ARG A 115 -2.21 10.11 6.92
C ARG A 115 -3.23 11.13 6.44
N ARG A 116 -3.23 11.45 5.14
CA ARG A 116 -4.14 12.45 4.56
C ARG A 116 -5.59 11.96 4.52
N LEU A 117 -5.78 10.67 4.24
CA LEU A 117 -7.08 10.06 4.02
C LEU A 117 -7.61 9.31 5.25
N ASP A 118 -6.85 9.26 6.35
CA ASP A 118 -7.14 8.44 7.53
C ASP A 118 -7.38 6.97 7.16
N ALA A 119 -6.52 6.45 6.29
CA ALA A 119 -6.63 5.10 5.73
C ALA A 119 -5.73 4.10 6.47
N LEU A 120 -6.18 2.84 6.53
CA LEU A 120 -5.28 1.72 6.82
C LEU A 120 -4.58 1.26 5.55
N VAL A 121 -3.44 0.61 5.70
CA VAL A 121 -2.56 0.19 4.62
C VAL A 121 -2.67 -1.32 4.43
N ASP A 122 -3.19 -1.76 3.29
CA ASP A 122 -3.14 -3.16 2.86
C ASP A 122 -1.83 -3.41 2.12
N PHE A 123 -1.00 -4.29 2.68
CA PHE A 123 0.33 -4.61 2.16
C PHE A 123 0.32 -5.64 1.03
N ASP A 124 -0.86 -6.06 0.55
CA ASP A 124 -1.04 -7.00 -0.56
C ASP A 124 -0.37 -8.36 -0.32
N GLY A 125 -0.42 -8.82 0.95
CA GLY A 125 0.13 -10.11 1.40
C GLY A 125 0.83 -10.06 2.76
N LEU A 126 1.59 -11.10 3.09
CA LEU A 126 2.31 -11.23 4.36
C LEU A 126 3.70 -10.57 4.33
N LEU A 127 3.91 -9.60 5.22
CA LEU A 127 5.23 -9.02 5.46
C LEU A 127 6.15 -10.00 6.21
N GLY A 128 7.46 -9.89 5.99
CA GLY A 128 8.46 -10.79 6.61
C GLY A 128 8.61 -12.15 5.91
N GLY A 129 7.92 -12.35 4.79
CA GLY A 129 8.00 -13.52 3.91
C GLY A 129 8.85 -13.31 2.65
N HIS A 130 8.59 -14.13 1.61
CA HIS A 130 9.17 -13.92 0.28
C HIS A 130 8.50 -12.75 -0.44
N ARG A 131 9.22 -12.14 -1.40
CA ARG A 131 8.83 -10.90 -2.11
C ARG A 131 7.72 -11.08 -3.16
N THR A 132 7.04 -12.22 -3.18
CA THR A 132 6.07 -12.60 -4.20
C THR A 132 4.69 -12.76 -3.59
N THR A 133 3.68 -12.19 -4.23
CA THR A 133 2.27 -12.37 -3.88
C THR A 133 1.91 -13.85 -3.83
N GLY A 134 1.14 -14.25 -2.81
CA GLY A 134 0.35 -15.47 -2.84
C GLY A 134 1.02 -16.81 -2.54
N GLU A 135 2.29 -16.86 -2.15
CA GLU A 135 2.89 -18.15 -1.79
C GLU A 135 3.12 -18.23 -0.28
N ASP A 136 2.45 -19.21 0.34
CA ASP A 136 2.87 -19.92 1.56
C ASP A 136 2.26 -19.47 2.91
N THR A 137 0.97 -19.10 2.95
CA THR A 137 0.22 -19.01 4.23
C THR A 137 0.06 -20.36 4.93
N SER A 138 0.31 -21.47 4.24
CA SER A 138 0.37 -22.82 4.78
C SER A 138 1.71 -23.14 5.47
N ASN A 139 2.72 -22.26 5.34
CA ASN A 139 4.03 -22.46 5.93
C ASN A 139 4.16 -21.75 7.28
N GLU A 140 4.12 -22.55 8.35
CA GLU A 140 4.28 -22.10 9.74
C GLU A 140 5.52 -21.25 9.98
N ALA A 141 6.63 -21.50 9.28
CA ALA A 141 7.84 -20.70 9.44
C ALA A 141 7.73 -19.30 8.81
N VAL A 142 6.91 -19.14 7.76
CA VAL A 142 6.59 -17.83 7.17
C VAL A 142 5.66 -17.07 8.10
N LEU A 143 4.60 -17.72 8.58
CA LEU A 143 3.66 -17.13 9.56
C LEU A 143 4.36 -16.69 10.85
N ALA A 144 5.25 -17.53 11.40
CA ALA A 144 5.99 -17.20 12.61
C ALA A 144 6.87 -15.95 12.44
N ARG A 145 7.50 -15.78 11.27
CA ARG A 145 8.30 -14.57 10.97
C ARG A 145 7.42 -13.35 10.78
N ALA A 146 6.32 -13.48 10.05
CA ALA A 146 5.35 -12.40 9.84
C ALA A 146 4.81 -11.87 11.18
N ARG A 147 4.46 -12.77 12.11
CA ARG A 147 3.99 -12.44 13.46
C ARG A 147 5.09 -11.86 14.35
N ALA A 148 6.32 -12.36 14.22
CA ALA A 148 7.47 -11.78 14.91
C ALA A 148 7.67 -10.31 14.49
N LEU A 149 7.68 -10.04 13.18
CA LEU A 149 7.75 -8.68 12.63
C LEU A 149 6.63 -7.80 13.18
N ALA A 150 5.38 -8.28 13.17
CA ALA A 150 4.23 -7.57 13.72
C ALA A 150 4.39 -7.22 15.21
N SER A 151 5.11 -8.04 15.97
CA SER A 151 5.33 -7.82 17.41
C SER A 151 6.54 -6.93 17.73
N GLU A 152 7.49 -6.80 16.79
CA GLU A 152 8.73 -6.05 16.98
C GLU A 152 8.58 -4.56 16.63
N LEU A 153 7.69 -4.24 15.69
CA LEU A 153 7.47 -2.87 15.22
C LEU A 153 6.31 -2.19 15.97
N PRO A 154 6.41 -0.88 16.25
CA PRO A 154 5.30 -0.10 16.78
C PRO A 154 4.15 0.01 15.75
N GLY A 155 3.00 0.49 16.22
CA GLY A 155 1.76 0.55 15.44
C GLY A 155 0.99 -0.77 15.47
N ARG A 156 -0.03 -0.86 14.61
CA ARG A 156 -0.93 -2.00 14.51
C ARG A 156 -0.77 -2.70 13.17
N LEU A 157 -0.74 -4.03 13.21
CA LEU A 157 -0.81 -4.90 12.05
C LEU A 157 -1.82 -6.02 12.31
N VAL A 158 -2.71 -6.27 11.34
CA VAL A 158 -3.76 -7.28 11.42
C VAL A 158 -3.63 -8.24 10.25
N GLU A 159 -3.77 -9.53 10.53
CA GLU A 159 -3.93 -10.56 9.50
C GLU A 159 -5.39 -10.58 9.03
N VAL A 160 -5.63 -10.34 7.74
CA VAL A 160 -6.95 -10.47 7.11
C VAL A 160 -6.94 -11.73 6.25
N SER A 161 -7.85 -12.65 6.54
CA SER A 161 -7.98 -13.88 5.76
C SER A 161 -8.96 -13.70 4.60
N TYR A 162 -8.65 -14.22 3.42
CA TYR A 162 -9.47 -14.11 2.22
C TYR A 162 -9.48 -15.41 1.41
N ASP A 163 -10.51 -15.63 0.59
CA ASP A 163 -10.61 -16.80 -0.30
C ASP A 163 -9.84 -16.54 -1.60
N THR A 164 -9.20 -17.57 -2.13
CA THR A 164 -8.48 -17.52 -3.40
C THR A 164 -9.28 -18.07 -4.57
N GLY A 165 -10.52 -18.48 -4.33
CA GLY A 165 -11.40 -19.17 -5.30
C GLY A 165 -11.06 -20.66 -5.47
N GLY A 166 -9.97 -21.15 -4.87
CA GLY A 166 -9.52 -22.54 -4.90
C GLY A 166 -9.95 -23.39 -3.69
N GLY A 167 -10.64 -22.80 -2.71
CA GLY A 167 -11.01 -23.43 -1.44
C GLY A 167 -9.96 -23.30 -0.34
N ASP A 168 -8.76 -22.81 -0.67
CA ASP A 168 -7.73 -22.41 0.30
C ASP A 168 -7.90 -20.94 0.68
N ARG A 169 -7.63 -20.62 1.94
CA ARG A 169 -7.63 -19.25 2.45
C ARG A 169 -6.22 -18.70 2.58
N TRP A 170 -6.00 -17.50 2.05
CA TRP A 170 -4.76 -16.76 2.22
C TRP A 170 -4.93 -15.67 3.27
N LEU A 171 -3.83 -14.99 3.57
CA LEU A 171 -3.68 -13.97 4.59
C LEU A 171 -2.95 -12.80 3.95
N ARG A 172 -3.45 -11.60 4.20
CA ARG A 172 -2.76 -10.34 3.93
C ARG A 172 -2.59 -9.55 5.21
N HIS A 173 -1.56 -8.72 5.26
CA HIS A 173 -1.36 -7.79 6.36
C HIS A 173 -2.00 -6.45 6.05
N VAL A 174 -2.73 -5.94 7.04
CA VAL A 174 -3.32 -4.60 7.01
C VAL A 174 -2.89 -3.86 8.26
N GLY A 175 -2.19 -2.74 8.10
CA GLY A 175 -1.60 -2.00 9.20
C GLY A 175 -2.01 -0.53 9.23
N ASP A 176 -1.70 0.14 10.33
CA ASP A 176 -1.83 1.59 10.43
C ASP A 176 -0.59 2.32 9.90
N VAL A 177 -0.69 3.65 9.82
CA VAL A 177 0.40 4.51 9.37
C VAL A 177 1.60 4.51 10.32
N GLU A 178 1.40 4.22 11.61
CA GLU A 178 2.50 4.08 12.58
C GLU A 178 3.35 2.84 12.28
N PHE A 179 2.69 1.72 11.96
CA PHE A 179 3.36 0.51 11.52
C PHE A 179 4.11 0.71 10.20
N LEU A 180 3.49 1.33 9.18
CA LEU A 180 4.17 1.61 7.91
C LEU A 180 5.39 2.52 8.10
N GLU A 181 5.29 3.55 8.95
CA GLU A 181 6.41 4.44 9.25
C GLU A 181 7.59 3.67 9.88
N ALA A 182 7.32 2.75 10.81
CA ALA A 182 8.34 1.90 11.40
C ALA A 182 8.91 0.88 10.39
N TRP A 183 8.05 0.29 9.56
CA TRP A 183 8.47 -0.66 8.52
C TRP A 183 9.40 0.00 7.50
N LEU A 184 9.12 1.25 7.09
CA LEU A 184 9.98 2.03 6.20
C LEU A 184 11.40 2.26 6.74
N GLN A 185 11.58 2.24 8.06
CA GLN A 185 12.90 2.37 8.69
C GLN A 185 13.60 1.02 8.92
N HIS A 186 12.90 -0.09 8.69
CA HIS A 186 13.45 -1.42 8.93
C HIS A 186 14.48 -1.81 7.85
N PRO A 187 15.63 -2.42 8.21
CA PRO A 187 16.67 -2.79 7.24
C PRO A 187 16.18 -3.77 6.16
N ASP A 188 15.18 -4.58 6.47
CA ASP A 188 14.58 -5.54 5.54
C ASP A 188 13.34 -4.99 4.81
N PHE A 189 13.11 -3.67 4.84
CA PHE A 189 11.96 -3.05 4.18
C PHE A 189 11.83 -3.51 2.72
N HIS A 190 10.65 -3.99 2.40
CA HIS A 190 10.21 -4.26 1.03
C HIS A 190 8.69 -4.20 0.96
N LEU A 191 8.21 -3.97 -0.26
CA LEU A 191 6.81 -4.15 -0.62
C LEU A 191 6.67 -5.43 -1.44
N ILE A 192 5.50 -6.05 -1.37
CA ILE A 192 5.18 -7.27 -2.09
C ILE A 192 4.96 -6.94 -3.57
N LYS A 193 5.30 -7.88 -4.45
CA LYS A 193 5.22 -7.75 -5.90
C LYS A 193 4.57 -8.97 -6.53
#